data_AF-A0A0Q7MXV5-F1
#
_entry.id   AF-A0A0Q7MXV5-F1
#
_cell.length_a   1.000
_cell.length_b   1.000
_cell.length_c   1.000
_cell.angle_alpha   90.00
_cell.angle_beta   90.00
_cell.angle_gamma   90.00
#
_symmetry.space_group_name_H-M   'P 1'
#
loop_
_entity.id
_entity.type
_entity.pdbx_description
1 polymer ?
#
loop_
_entity_poly.entity_id
_entity_poly.type
_entity_poly.pdbx_seq_one_letter_code
_entity_poly.pdbx_strand_id
1 'polypeptide(L)'
;MAIKAKTCPHCGAKVARSSKWKWIVGGVVVLTVASSLAGTKKPSTVTAQPKADQYSSTAVAQPSEAAALPEKQRAFLAMIKDYKTRFGAATNELQESALELERVDSVAKLLGSGLPVQNWIGKITSLETNTQGKAAITVELSPEVSLLTWNNMLGDMAYPTMINVGTPVYKSLMNMAVGDKIIISGSFVVTNERKILEGSMTIAGAMKSPEFLFQFNEVSKL
;
A
#
# COMPACT_ATOMS: atom_id res chain seq x y z
N MET A 1 -11.33 -39.65 -35.30
CA MET A 1 -9.97 -39.38 -35.83
C MET A 1 -9.35 -38.27 -34.98
N ALA A 2 -8.28 -38.56 -34.24
CA ALA A 2 -7.69 -37.65 -33.27
C ALA A 2 -6.58 -36.81 -33.92
N ILE A 3 -6.72 -35.49 -33.89
CA ILE A 3 -5.77 -34.55 -34.49
C ILE A 3 -4.65 -34.29 -33.46
N LYS A 4 -3.46 -34.85 -33.71
CA LYS A 4 -2.24 -34.60 -32.91
C LYS A 4 -1.69 -33.21 -33.25
N ALA A 5 -2.00 -32.20 -32.45
CA ALA A 5 -1.36 -30.88 -32.56
C ALA A 5 0.08 -30.94 -32.01
N LYS A 6 1.08 -31.00 -32.89
CA LYS A 6 2.52 -31.00 -32.54
C LYS A 6 3.26 -29.70 -32.92
N THR A 7 2.53 -28.64 -33.21
CA THR A 7 3.10 -27.37 -33.71
C THR A 7 2.27 -26.19 -33.22
N CYS A 8 2.93 -25.12 -32.79
CA CYS A 8 2.27 -23.87 -32.40
C CYS A 8 1.74 -23.17 -33.67
N PRO A 9 0.44 -22.85 -33.75
CA PRO A 9 -0.17 -22.26 -34.95
C PRO A 9 0.22 -20.80 -35.21
N HIS A 10 0.90 -20.11 -34.28
CA HIS A 10 1.27 -18.69 -34.44
C HIS A 10 2.74 -18.47 -34.83
N CYS A 11 3.63 -19.46 -34.64
CA CYS A 11 5.07 -19.29 -34.90
C CYS A 11 5.77 -20.51 -35.50
N GLY A 12 5.09 -21.64 -35.71
CA GLY A 12 5.66 -22.82 -36.38
C GLY A 12 6.74 -23.57 -35.57
N ALA A 13 7.06 -23.15 -34.35
CA ALA A 13 8.05 -23.83 -33.52
C ALA A 13 7.56 -25.21 -33.05
N LYS A 14 8.47 -26.21 -33.10
CA LYS A 14 8.23 -27.57 -32.59
C LYS A 14 8.37 -27.58 -31.07
N VAL A 15 7.33 -28.01 -30.35
CA VAL A 15 7.38 -28.14 -28.88
C VAL A 15 8.16 -29.39 -28.51
N ALA A 16 9.33 -29.22 -27.88
CA ALA A 16 10.12 -30.33 -27.36
C ALA A 16 9.50 -30.87 -26.05
N ARG A 17 9.16 -32.16 -26.04
CA ARG A 17 8.58 -32.85 -24.87
C ARG A 17 9.69 -33.14 -23.85
N SER A 18 9.81 -32.34 -22.80
CA SER A 18 10.71 -32.64 -21.68
C SER A 18 10.15 -33.81 -20.87
N SER A 19 10.79 -34.96 -21.02
CA SER A 19 10.42 -36.23 -20.37
C SER A 19 11.44 -36.56 -19.28
N LYS A 20 11.32 -35.96 -18.09
CA LYS A 20 12.00 -36.46 -16.89
C LYS A 20 11.13 -36.21 -15.64
N TRP A 21 10.08 -37.01 -15.50
CA TRP A 21 9.51 -37.35 -14.20
C TRP A 21 9.69 -38.84 -14.00
N LYS A 22 10.63 -39.23 -13.13
CA LYS A 22 10.71 -40.57 -12.57
C LYS A 22 11.04 -40.46 -11.08
N TRP A 23 10.02 -40.72 -10.28
CA TRP A 23 10.02 -41.44 -8.98
C TRP A 23 11.37 -41.87 -8.42
N ILE A 24 11.66 -41.47 -7.17
CA ILE A 24 12.31 -42.34 -6.18
C ILE A 24 11.56 -42.21 -4.85
N VAL A 25 11.02 -43.35 -4.43
CA VAL A 25 10.53 -43.67 -3.09
C VAL A 25 11.71 -44.22 -2.28
N GLY A 26 11.76 -43.90 -0.99
CA GLY A 26 12.37 -44.76 0.02
C GLY A 26 13.73 -44.32 0.56
N GLY A 27 13.84 -44.23 1.90
CA GLY A 27 15.12 -44.25 2.60
C GLY A 27 15.17 -43.41 3.88
N VAL A 28 14.61 -43.94 4.97
CA VAL A 28 14.90 -43.49 6.34
C VAL A 28 16.37 -43.76 6.65
N VAL A 29 17.12 -42.74 7.08
CA VAL A 29 18.29 -42.93 7.94
C VAL A 29 18.28 -41.84 9.03
N VAL A 30 17.87 -42.26 10.22
CA VAL A 30 18.16 -41.60 11.49
C VAL A 30 19.62 -41.86 11.81
N LEU A 31 20.40 -40.82 12.10
CA LEU A 31 21.66 -40.95 12.83
C LEU A 31 21.87 -39.70 13.67
N THR A 32 21.49 -39.85 14.94
CA THR A 32 21.87 -39.01 16.08
C THR A 32 23.33 -39.25 16.43
N VAL A 33 24.12 -38.17 16.60
CA VAL A 33 25.23 -38.14 17.56
C VAL A 33 25.22 -36.79 18.26
N ALA A 34 24.90 -36.85 19.56
CA ALA A 34 25.09 -35.79 20.54
C ALA A 34 26.53 -35.80 21.07
N SER A 35 26.84 -34.76 21.86
CA SER A 35 27.99 -34.60 22.79
C SER A 35 29.09 -33.68 22.22
N SER A 36 29.09 -32.39 22.55
CA SER A 36 29.43 -31.72 23.83
C SER A 36 30.91 -31.35 23.93
N LEU A 37 31.21 -30.05 23.98
CA LEU A 37 32.22 -29.53 24.90
C LEU A 37 31.77 -28.17 25.43
N ALA A 38 31.49 -28.18 26.73
CA ALA A 38 31.31 -27.00 27.56
C ALA A 38 32.63 -26.22 27.62
N GLY A 39 32.53 -24.90 27.48
CA GLY A 39 33.62 -23.96 27.69
C GLY A 39 33.11 -22.75 28.44
N THR A 40 32.82 -22.92 29.73
CA THR A 40 32.57 -21.83 30.67
C THR A 40 33.88 -21.09 30.94
N LYS A 41 34.01 -19.87 30.40
CA LYS A 41 34.93 -18.87 30.98
C LYS A 41 34.10 -17.77 31.62
N LYS A 42 34.27 -17.69 32.94
CA LYS A 42 33.73 -16.72 33.89
C LYS A 42 34.14 -15.27 33.53
N PRO A 43 33.40 -14.29 34.06
CA PRO A 43 33.36 -12.92 33.55
C PRO A 43 34.60 -12.14 34.00
N SER A 44 35.14 -11.33 33.09
CA SER A 44 36.10 -10.28 33.45
C SER A 44 35.36 -8.99 33.68
N THR A 45 35.29 -8.61 34.95
CA THR A 45 34.93 -7.28 35.41
C THR A 45 35.98 -6.30 34.89
N VAL A 46 35.57 -5.38 34.02
CA VAL A 46 36.35 -4.17 33.70
C VAL A 46 35.54 -2.99 34.19
N THR A 47 36.06 -2.37 35.24
CA THR A 47 35.65 -1.07 35.77
C THR A 47 36.45 0.03 35.06
N ALA A 48 35.80 1.20 34.86
CA ALA A 48 36.29 2.48 34.36
C ALA A 48 36.40 2.60 32.83
N GLN A 49 35.90 3.63 32.15
CA GLN A 49 35.47 4.98 32.56
C GLN A 49 34.50 5.54 31.49
N PRO A 50 33.63 6.52 31.82
CA PRO A 50 32.66 7.07 30.90
C PRO A 50 33.33 8.06 29.95
N LYS A 51 33.23 7.80 28.65
CA LYS A 51 33.53 8.79 27.62
C LYS A 51 32.23 9.54 27.33
N ALA A 52 32.23 10.82 27.68
CA ALA A 52 31.16 11.75 27.39
C ALA A 52 31.04 11.92 25.87
N ASP A 53 30.17 11.13 25.25
CA ASP A 53 29.64 11.46 23.95
C ASP A 53 28.46 12.40 24.16
N GLN A 54 28.68 13.63 23.71
CA GLN A 54 27.70 14.71 23.63
C GLN A 54 26.51 14.22 22.80
N TYR A 55 25.51 13.66 23.47
CA TYR A 55 24.19 13.47 22.92
C TYR A 55 23.56 14.86 22.80
N SER A 56 23.78 15.51 21.65
CA SER A 56 22.97 16.63 21.19
C SER A 56 21.53 16.15 21.09
N SER A 57 20.79 16.35 22.16
CA SER A 57 19.34 16.21 22.20
C SER A 57 18.75 17.33 21.36
N THR A 58 18.66 17.12 20.05
CA THR A 58 17.63 17.77 19.25
C THR A 58 16.31 17.10 19.61
N ALA A 59 15.70 17.60 20.69
CA ALA A 59 14.29 17.45 20.95
C ALA A 59 13.54 18.05 19.75
N VAL A 60 13.18 17.21 18.78
CA VAL A 60 12.22 17.59 17.76
C VAL A 60 10.86 17.62 18.44
N ALA A 61 10.29 18.81 18.49
CA ALA A 61 9.04 19.14 19.14
C ALA A 61 7.95 18.11 18.82
N GLN A 62 7.33 17.56 19.87
CA GLN A 62 6.04 16.90 19.77
C GLN A 62 4.96 17.96 19.50
N PRO A 63 4.18 17.88 18.43
CA PRO A 63 2.93 18.62 18.34
C PRO A 63 1.89 17.88 19.21
N SER A 64 1.81 18.28 20.47
CA SER A 64 0.68 17.95 21.34
C SER A 64 -0.34 19.10 21.31
N GLU A 65 -1.08 19.15 20.21
CA GLU A 65 -2.37 19.80 20.11
C GLU A 65 -3.16 18.92 19.14
N ALA A 66 -4.39 18.52 19.48
CA ALA A 66 -5.19 17.58 18.69
C ALA A 66 -5.12 17.94 17.20
N ALA A 67 -4.36 17.16 16.42
CA ALA A 67 -3.82 17.61 15.15
C ALA A 67 -4.94 18.05 14.21
N ALA A 68 -5.07 19.36 14.01
CA ALA A 68 -6.00 19.91 13.05
C ALA A 68 -5.64 19.36 11.66
N LEU A 69 -6.66 19.01 10.87
CA LEU A 69 -6.43 18.47 9.53
C LEU A 69 -5.56 19.45 8.71
N PRO A 70 -4.51 18.97 8.03
CA PRO A 70 -3.73 19.78 7.10
C PRO A 70 -4.64 20.51 6.11
N GLU A 71 -4.28 21.74 5.78
CA GLU A 71 -5.12 22.61 4.92
C GLU A 71 -5.50 21.93 3.61
N LYS A 72 -4.53 21.32 2.91
CA LYS A 72 -4.79 20.60 1.66
C LYS A 72 -5.72 19.40 1.84
N GLN A 73 -5.62 18.69 2.96
CA GLN A 73 -6.53 17.57 3.26
C GLN A 73 -7.96 18.09 3.47
N ARG A 74 -8.11 19.14 4.27
CA ARG A 74 -9.40 19.77 4.53
C ARG A 74 -10.03 20.29 3.24
N ALA A 75 -9.25 20.96 2.39
CA ALA A 75 -9.71 21.45 1.09
C ALA A 75 -10.12 20.29 0.15
N PHE A 76 -9.35 19.21 0.12
CA PHE A 76 -9.66 18.02 -0.66
C PHE A 76 -10.98 17.38 -0.21
N LEU A 77 -11.14 17.12 1.09
CA LEU A 77 -12.37 16.51 1.62
C LEU A 77 -13.60 17.41 1.40
N ALA A 78 -13.45 18.73 1.56
CA ALA A 78 -14.51 19.68 1.27
C ALA A 78 -14.93 19.66 -0.21
N MET A 79 -13.94 19.60 -1.12
CA MET A 79 -14.19 19.47 -2.56
C MET A 79 -14.92 18.17 -2.90
N ILE A 80 -14.47 17.02 -2.38
CA ILE A 80 -15.15 15.73 -2.61
C ILE A 80 -16.60 15.78 -2.13
N LYS A 81 -16.84 16.38 -0.95
CA LYS A 81 -18.19 16.55 -0.40
C LYS A 81 -19.07 17.44 -1.30
N ASP A 82 -18.55 18.54 -1.83
CA ASP A 82 -19.29 19.40 -2.77
C ASP A 82 -19.71 18.63 -4.03
N TYR A 83 -18.77 17.92 -4.65
CA TYR A 83 -19.06 17.10 -5.83
C TYR A 83 -20.09 16.01 -5.55
N LYS A 84 -20.03 15.37 -4.38
CA LYS A 84 -21.05 14.41 -3.97
C LYS A 84 -22.44 15.05 -3.88
N THR A 85 -22.56 16.24 -3.31
CA THR A 85 -23.83 16.97 -3.22
C THR A 85 -24.36 17.32 -4.61
N ARG A 86 -23.50 17.88 -5.49
CA ARG A 86 -23.87 18.20 -6.87
C ARG A 86 -24.28 16.96 -7.66
N PHE A 87 -23.56 15.85 -7.47
CA PHE A 87 -23.88 14.56 -8.09
C PHE A 87 -25.24 14.03 -7.65
N GLY A 88 -25.57 14.14 -6.35
CA GLY A 88 -26.88 13.74 -5.84
C GLY A 88 -28.05 14.58 -6.36
N ALA A 89 -27.79 15.77 -6.91
CA ALA A 89 -28.77 16.64 -7.53
C ALA A 89 -28.81 16.52 -9.07
N ALA A 90 -27.94 15.70 -9.67
CA ALA A 90 -27.94 15.46 -11.11
C ALA A 90 -29.26 14.79 -11.53
N THR A 91 -29.76 15.17 -12.70
CA THR A 91 -31.07 14.71 -13.22
C THR A 91 -30.94 13.67 -14.34
N ASN A 92 -29.72 13.41 -14.81
CA ASN A 92 -29.41 12.45 -15.86
C ASN A 92 -27.93 12.07 -15.85
N GLU A 93 -27.61 10.97 -16.53
CA GLU A 93 -26.25 10.41 -16.60
C GLU A 93 -25.21 11.34 -17.27
N LEU A 94 -25.65 12.25 -18.15
CA LEU A 94 -24.74 13.21 -18.79
C LEU A 94 -24.21 14.23 -17.77
N GLN A 95 -25.06 14.69 -16.85
CA GLN A 95 -24.66 15.56 -15.75
C GLN A 95 -23.76 14.83 -14.75
N GLU A 96 -24.09 13.57 -14.44
CA GLU A 96 -23.27 12.71 -13.57
C GLU A 96 -21.85 12.54 -14.12
N SER A 97 -21.74 12.18 -15.41
CA SER A 97 -20.44 11.99 -16.07
C SER A 97 -19.64 13.30 -16.16
N ALA A 98 -20.30 14.43 -16.45
CA ALA A 98 -19.64 15.72 -16.47
C ALA A 98 -19.06 16.11 -15.09
N LEU A 99 -19.82 15.88 -14.01
CA LEU A 99 -19.37 16.15 -12.64
C LEU A 99 -18.20 15.27 -12.22
N GLU A 100 -18.18 14.00 -12.63
CA GLU A 100 -17.05 13.11 -12.37
C GLU A 100 -15.76 13.65 -13.00
N LEU A 101 -15.81 14.05 -14.27
CA LEU A 101 -14.66 14.61 -14.99
C LEU A 101 -14.20 15.93 -14.35
N GLU A 102 -15.13 16.82 -14.01
CA GLU A 102 -14.83 18.10 -13.35
C GLU A 102 -14.15 17.90 -11.98
N ARG A 103 -14.58 16.88 -11.21
CA ARG A 103 -13.95 16.49 -9.95
C ARG A 103 -12.51 16.06 -10.15
N VAL A 104 -12.24 15.19 -11.13
CA VAL A 104 -10.87 14.73 -11.44
C VAL A 104 -9.96 15.92 -11.74
N ASP A 105 -10.41 16.84 -12.59
CA ASP A 105 -9.66 18.06 -12.90
C ASP A 105 -9.45 18.96 -11.68
N SER A 106 -10.45 19.06 -10.82
CA SER A 106 -10.38 19.87 -9.61
C SER A 106 -9.40 19.32 -8.58
N VAL A 107 -9.37 17.99 -8.40
CA VAL A 107 -8.36 17.34 -7.54
C VAL A 107 -6.96 17.56 -8.13
N ALA A 108 -6.81 17.41 -9.45
CA ALA A 108 -5.53 17.65 -10.11
C ALA A 108 -5.02 19.08 -9.92
N LYS A 109 -5.91 20.08 -10.04
CA LYS A 109 -5.59 21.49 -9.77
C LYS A 109 -5.22 21.74 -8.31
N LEU A 110 -5.94 21.14 -7.36
CA LEU A 110 -5.70 21.32 -5.94
C LEU A 110 -4.35 20.77 -5.48
N LEU A 111 -3.99 19.58 -5.95
CA LEU A 111 -2.81 18.87 -5.47
C LEU A 111 -1.56 19.19 -6.31
N GLY A 112 -1.75 19.57 -7.58
CA GLY A 112 -0.67 19.90 -8.50
C GLY A 112 -0.02 18.67 -9.15
N SER A 113 1.09 18.91 -9.86
CA SER A 113 1.81 17.86 -10.59
C SER A 113 2.27 16.72 -9.68
N GLY A 114 1.98 15.47 -10.09
CA GLY A 114 2.32 14.27 -9.31
C GLY A 114 1.39 14.00 -8.13
N LEU A 115 0.37 14.84 -7.91
CA LEU A 115 -0.65 14.71 -6.88
C LEU A 115 -0.09 14.34 -5.48
N PRO A 116 0.95 15.04 -5.00
CA PRO A 116 1.58 14.71 -3.73
C PRO A 116 0.69 15.09 -2.56
N VAL A 117 0.76 14.27 -1.53
CA VAL A 117 0.11 14.45 -0.24
C VAL A 117 1.16 14.37 0.84
N GLN A 118 1.09 15.28 1.81
CA GLN A 118 2.00 15.31 2.96
C GLN A 118 1.21 15.46 4.25
N ASN A 119 1.58 14.63 5.22
CA ASN A 119 1.10 14.68 6.60
C ASN A 119 -0.42 14.58 6.74
N TRP A 120 -1.12 13.91 5.82
CA TRP A 120 -2.56 13.72 5.94
C TRP A 120 -2.88 12.75 7.06
N ILE A 121 -3.95 13.03 7.78
CA ILE A 121 -4.38 12.26 8.94
C ILE A 121 -5.50 11.33 8.52
N GLY A 122 -5.39 10.04 8.83
CA GLY A 122 -6.43 9.07 8.54
C GLY A 122 -6.53 7.99 9.60
N LYS A 123 -7.42 7.03 9.38
CA LYS A 123 -7.64 5.86 10.23
C LYS A 123 -7.48 4.59 9.42
N ILE A 124 -6.70 3.63 9.91
CA ILE A 124 -6.57 2.33 9.25
C ILE A 124 -7.91 1.59 9.35
N THR A 125 -8.46 1.17 8.22
CA THR A 125 -9.70 0.37 8.15
C THR A 125 -9.48 -1.05 7.63
N SER A 126 -8.40 -1.27 6.85
CA SER A 126 -7.91 -2.61 6.51
C SER A 126 -6.37 -2.60 6.53
N LEU A 127 -5.78 -3.70 7.00
CA LEU A 127 -4.35 -3.96 6.97
C LEU A 127 -4.14 -5.47 6.79
N GLU A 128 -3.69 -5.86 5.61
CA GLU A 128 -3.64 -7.25 5.17
C GLU A 128 -2.31 -7.56 4.48
N THR A 129 -2.01 -8.84 4.28
CA THR A 129 -0.84 -9.29 3.50
C THR A 129 -1.26 -10.26 2.41
N ASN A 130 -0.65 -10.18 1.24
CA ASN A 130 -0.82 -11.18 0.20
C ASN A 130 0.07 -12.42 0.44
N THR A 131 -0.01 -13.41 -0.46
CA THR A 131 0.79 -14.65 -0.39
C THR A 131 2.31 -14.45 -0.53
N GLN A 132 2.76 -13.28 -0.98
CA GLN A 132 4.18 -12.89 -1.08
C GLN A 132 4.63 -12.08 0.16
N GLY A 133 3.75 -11.86 1.13
CA GLY A 133 4.00 -11.05 2.32
C GLY A 133 3.98 -9.54 2.07
N LYS A 134 3.62 -9.05 0.87
CA LYS A 134 3.43 -7.61 0.67
C LYS A 134 2.20 -7.15 1.43
N ALA A 135 2.26 -5.97 2.03
CA ALA A 135 1.13 -5.40 2.75
C ALA A 135 0.18 -4.64 1.80
N ALA A 136 -1.11 -4.78 2.06
CA ALA A 136 -2.17 -3.94 1.53
C ALA A 136 -2.83 -3.18 2.69
N ILE A 137 -3.15 -1.90 2.47
CA ILE A 137 -3.73 -1.03 3.48
C ILE A 137 -4.86 -0.19 2.89
N THR A 138 -5.90 0.01 3.69
CA THR A 138 -6.94 1.03 3.46
C THR A 138 -6.93 2.02 4.61
N VAL A 139 -6.89 3.31 4.25
CA VAL A 139 -6.89 4.45 5.17
C VAL A 139 -8.12 5.30 4.89
N GLU A 140 -9.02 5.37 5.87
CA GLU A 140 -10.17 6.25 5.86
C GLU A 140 -9.72 7.68 6.22
N LEU A 141 -9.92 8.63 5.30
CA LEU A 141 -9.69 10.07 5.55
C LEU A 141 -10.94 10.75 6.12
N SER A 142 -12.11 10.22 5.79
CA SER A 142 -13.43 10.58 6.31
C SER A 142 -14.38 9.39 6.10
N PRO A 143 -15.59 9.35 6.69
CA PRO A 143 -16.51 8.20 6.56
C PRO A 143 -16.84 7.76 5.13
N GLU A 144 -16.56 8.59 4.14
CA GLU A 144 -16.92 8.40 2.74
C GLU A 144 -15.70 8.45 1.79
N VAL A 145 -14.49 8.68 2.30
CA VAL A 145 -13.32 8.88 1.45
C VAL A 145 -12.17 8.03 1.97
N SER A 146 -11.70 7.12 1.13
CA SER A 146 -10.63 6.18 1.46
C SER A 146 -9.46 6.32 0.49
N LEU A 147 -8.26 6.10 1.01
CA LEU A 147 -7.05 5.83 0.24
C LEU A 147 -6.71 4.35 0.42
N LEU A 148 -6.37 3.66 -0.67
CA LEU A 148 -6.02 2.25 -0.60
C LEU A 148 -4.86 1.89 -1.52
N THR A 149 -4.21 0.78 -1.20
CA THR A 149 -3.38 0.02 -2.13
C THR A 149 -4.22 -1.03 -2.85
N TRP A 150 -3.81 -1.49 -4.03
CA TRP A 150 -4.42 -2.67 -4.63
C TRP A 150 -4.36 -3.87 -3.69
N ASN A 151 -5.46 -4.62 -3.59
CA ASN A 151 -5.55 -5.85 -2.80
C ASN A 151 -5.35 -7.13 -3.65
N ASN A 152 -5.08 -6.99 -4.95
CA ASN A 152 -4.82 -8.12 -5.84
C ASN A 152 -3.53 -7.94 -6.67
N MET A 153 -2.85 -9.05 -6.92
CA MET A 153 -1.53 -9.07 -7.59
C MET A 153 -1.61 -8.55 -9.04
N LEU A 154 -2.73 -8.78 -9.74
CA LEU A 154 -2.85 -8.39 -11.14
C LEU A 154 -2.99 -6.88 -11.32
N GLY A 155 -3.75 -6.19 -10.45
CA GLY A 155 -3.83 -4.73 -10.43
C GLY A 155 -2.50 -4.08 -10.05
N ASP A 156 -1.79 -4.67 -9.07
CA ASP A 156 -0.48 -4.18 -8.62
C ASP A 156 0.61 -4.22 -9.71
N MET A 157 0.55 -5.20 -10.64
CA MET A 157 1.49 -5.27 -11.76
C MET A 157 1.34 -4.10 -12.74
N ALA A 158 0.13 -3.57 -12.90
CA ALA A 158 -0.12 -2.38 -13.71
C ALA A 158 0.20 -1.10 -12.93
N TYR A 159 -0.13 -1.09 -11.63
CA TYR A 159 0.01 0.07 -10.75
C TYR A 159 0.55 -0.36 -9.38
N PRO A 160 1.88 -0.41 -9.19
CA PRO A 160 2.49 -0.95 -7.99
C PRO A 160 2.26 -0.05 -6.78
N THR A 161 1.31 -0.46 -5.94
CA THR A 161 0.92 0.23 -4.71
C THR A 161 1.05 -0.63 -3.47
N MET A 162 1.07 -1.96 -3.62
CA MET A 162 1.33 -2.85 -2.51
C MET A 162 2.70 -2.57 -1.89
N ILE A 163 2.73 -2.60 -0.56
CA ILE A 163 3.88 -2.18 0.22
C ILE A 163 4.83 -3.38 0.35
N ASN A 164 6.02 -3.24 -0.24
CA ASN A 164 7.01 -4.29 -0.25
C ASN A 164 7.60 -4.54 1.15
N VAL A 165 7.85 -5.81 1.46
CA VAL A 165 8.52 -6.25 2.69
C VAL A 165 9.87 -5.53 2.85
N GLY A 166 10.15 -5.07 4.06
CA GLY A 166 11.44 -4.44 4.40
C GLY A 166 11.53 -2.94 4.09
N THR A 167 10.55 -2.36 3.38
CA THR A 167 10.47 -0.91 3.18
C THR A 167 10.21 -0.17 4.51
N PRO A 168 10.57 1.12 4.62
CA PRO A 168 10.26 1.92 5.80
C PRO A 168 8.77 1.93 6.14
N VAL A 169 7.91 2.10 5.13
CA VAL A 169 6.44 2.03 5.29
C VAL A 169 6.01 0.68 5.87
N TYR A 170 6.51 -0.44 5.32
CA TYR A 170 6.20 -1.77 5.85
C TYR A 170 6.58 -1.88 7.32
N LYS A 171 7.78 -1.42 7.68
CA LYS A 171 8.29 -1.49 9.06
C LYS A 171 7.44 -0.67 10.04
N SER A 172 6.97 0.51 9.62
CA SER A 172 6.03 1.30 10.42
C SER A 172 4.72 0.54 10.66
N LEU A 173 4.15 -0.06 9.62
CA LEU A 173 2.87 -0.77 9.69
C LEU A 173 2.89 -2.02 10.58
N MET A 174 4.05 -2.67 10.77
CA MET A 174 4.16 -3.86 11.66
C MET A 174 3.74 -3.59 13.11
N ASN A 175 3.76 -2.32 13.54
CA ASN A 175 3.41 -1.91 14.89
C ASN A 175 2.04 -1.19 14.97
N MET A 176 1.23 -1.31 13.92
CA MET A 176 -0.06 -0.67 13.78
C MET A 176 -1.18 -1.70 13.62
N ALA A 177 -2.41 -1.29 13.91
CA ALA A 177 -3.60 -2.11 13.78
C ALA A 177 -4.75 -1.34 13.12
N VAL A 178 -5.74 -2.09 12.64
CA VAL A 178 -7.03 -1.51 12.24
C VAL A 178 -7.61 -0.69 13.39
N GLY A 179 -8.07 0.52 13.10
CA GLY A 179 -8.56 1.50 14.07
C GLY A 179 -7.53 2.55 14.49
N ASP A 180 -6.23 2.32 14.25
CA ASP A 180 -5.20 3.30 14.56
C ASP A 180 -5.35 4.57 13.71
N LYS A 181 -5.20 5.74 14.36
CA LYS A 181 -5.01 7.00 13.67
C LYS A 181 -3.56 7.13 13.25
N ILE A 182 -3.34 7.57 12.01
CA ILE A 182 -2.03 7.66 11.40
C ILE A 182 -1.86 8.97 10.64
N ILE A 183 -0.60 9.38 10.49
CA ILE A 183 -0.18 10.41 9.55
C ILE A 183 0.43 9.71 8.34
N ILE A 184 0.07 10.15 7.13
CA ILE A 184 0.51 9.57 5.87
C ILE A 184 1.04 10.64 4.91
N SER A 185 2.05 10.24 4.13
CA SER A 185 2.53 11.00 2.97
C SER A 185 2.71 10.06 1.78
N GLY A 186 2.53 10.58 0.57
CA GLY A 186 2.54 9.77 -0.64
C GLY A 186 1.98 10.52 -1.84
N SER A 187 1.46 9.76 -2.81
CA SER A 187 0.85 10.32 -4.02
C SER A 187 -0.29 9.47 -4.52
N PHE A 188 -1.31 10.13 -5.10
CA PHE A 188 -2.35 9.44 -5.86
C PHE A 188 -1.74 8.78 -7.10
N VAL A 189 -2.23 7.59 -7.44
CA VAL A 189 -1.83 6.94 -8.68
C VAL A 189 -2.61 7.54 -9.85
N VAL A 190 -1.90 7.78 -10.96
CA VAL A 190 -2.48 8.33 -12.18
C VAL A 190 -2.31 7.37 -13.36
N THR A 191 -3.28 7.37 -14.27
CA THR A 191 -3.15 6.69 -15.57
C THR A 191 -2.30 7.51 -16.52
N ASN A 192 -1.98 6.93 -17.68
CA ASN A 192 -1.27 7.62 -18.76
C ASN A 192 -2.05 8.83 -19.30
N GLU A 193 -3.38 8.82 -19.19
CA GLU A 193 -4.28 9.92 -19.53
C GLU A 193 -4.39 10.96 -18.40
N ARG A 194 -3.53 10.88 -17.38
CA ARG A 194 -3.49 11.76 -16.20
C ARG A 194 -4.77 11.73 -15.35
N LYS A 195 -5.55 10.65 -15.43
CA LYS A 195 -6.71 10.46 -14.57
C LYS A 195 -6.28 9.81 -13.26
N ILE A 196 -6.83 10.30 -12.16
CA ILE A 196 -6.63 9.69 -10.84
C ILE A 196 -7.28 8.32 -10.84
N LEU A 197 -6.55 7.30 -10.42
CA LEU A 197 -7.10 5.96 -10.28
C LEU A 197 -7.97 5.87 -9.03
N GLU A 198 -9.16 5.33 -9.25
CA GLU A 198 -10.22 5.15 -8.27
C GLU A 198 -10.77 3.73 -8.42
N GLY A 199 -11.06 3.07 -7.30
CA GLY A 199 -11.35 1.64 -7.22
C GLY A 199 -12.83 1.27 -7.35
N SER A 200 -13.74 2.24 -7.40
CA SER A 200 -15.17 1.98 -7.51
C SER A 200 -15.54 1.42 -8.88
N MET A 201 -16.49 0.47 -8.88
CA MET A 201 -17.00 -0.13 -10.12
C MET A 201 -18.01 0.74 -10.88
N THR A 202 -18.51 1.81 -10.25
CA THR A 202 -19.55 2.68 -10.80
C THR A 202 -19.24 4.14 -10.53
N ILE A 203 -19.74 5.03 -11.39
CA ILE A 203 -19.65 6.49 -11.17
C ILE A 203 -20.28 6.86 -9.83
N ALA A 204 -21.42 6.26 -9.49
CA ALA A 204 -22.08 6.49 -8.20
C ALA A 204 -21.18 6.14 -7.01
N GLY A 205 -20.43 5.04 -7.08
CA GLY A 205 -19.41 4.70 -6.08
C GLY A 205 -18.30 5.75 -6.02
N ALA A 206 -17.72 6.07 -7.17
CA ALA A 206 -16.62 7.03 -7.31
C ALA A 206 -16.98 8.45 -6.83
N MET A 207 -18.26 8.82 -6.88
CA MET A 207 -18.76 10.14 -6.50
C MET A 207 -19.33 10.19 -5.08
N LYS A 208 -19.83 9.07 -4.53
CA LYS A 208 -20.46 9.05 -3.19
C LYS A 208 -19.56 8.53 -2.09
N SER A 209 -18.69 7.57 -2.42
CA SER A 209 -17.79 6.90 -1.48
C SER A 209 -16.44 6.54 -2.16
N PRO A 210 -15.68 7.51 -2.68
CA PRO A 210 -14.49 7.22 -3.48
C PRO A 210 -13.41 6.45 -2.71
N GLU A 211 -12.81 5.51 -3.43
CA GLU A 211 -11.69 4.67 -3.01
C GLU A 211 -10.48 4.96 -3.91
N PHE A 212 -9.63 5.90 -3.51
CA PHE A 212 -8.51 6.31 -4.34
C PHE A 212 -7.31 5.39 -4.19
N LEU A 213 -6.75 4.97 -5.32
CA LEU A 213 -5.52 4.22 -5.33
C LEU A 213 -4.34 5.15 -4.98
N PHE A 214 -3.53 4.73 -4.00
CA PHE A 214 -2.51 5.59 -3.40
C PHE A 214 -1.19 4.86 -3.19
N GLN A 215 -0.09 5.54 -3.49
CA GLN A 215 1.26 5.06 -3.18
C GLN A 215 1.74 5.73 -1.90
N PHE A 216 1.83 4.93 -0.84
CA PHE A 216 2.31 5.38 0.47
C PHE A 216 3.85 5.45 0.47
N ASN A 217 4.39 6.60 0.85
CA ASN A 217 5.83 6.82 0.99
C ASN A 217 6.25 6.91 2.46
N GLU A 218 5.38 7.45 3.31
CA GLU A 218 5.59 7.55 4.76
C GLU A 218 4.29 7.26 5.49
N VAL A 219 4.39 6.52 6.60
CA VAL A 219 3.29 6.25 7.52
C VAL A 219 3.84 6.28 8.94
N SER A 220 3.18 7.01 9.83
CA SER A 220 3.48 7.05 11.26
C SER A 220 2.19 7.05 12.09
N LYS A 221 2.28 6.52 13.31
CA LYS A 221 1.14 6.51 14.25
C LYS A 221 0.99 7.91 14.85
N LEU A 222 -0.24 8.39 14.98
CA LEU A 222 -0.57 9.65 15.66
C LEU A 222 -0.61 9.48 17.17
#